data_AF-A0A851SFT4-F1
#
_entry.id   AF-A0A851SFT4-F1
#
_cell.length_a   1.000
_cell.length_b   1.000
_cell.length_c   1.000
_cell.angle_alpha   90.00
_cell.angle_beta   90.00
_cell.angle_gamma   90.00
#
_symmetry.space_group_name_H-M   'P 1'
#
loop_
_entity.id
_entity.type
_entity.pdbx_description
1 polymer ?
#
loop_
_entity_poly.entity_id
_entity_poly.type
_entity_poly.pdbx_seq_one_letter_code
_entity_poly.pdbx_strand_id
1 'polypeptide(L)'
;PSRTFHGNNKLLTSQIISYYESINQCKKELPEYFNFASDVLDEWARLEKDGRKPANPAFWWVNDEGEEVKWSFEELGSLSRKTANVLSEACGLQRGDRVIAVLPRVPEWWLLNVACMRAG
;
A
#
# COMPACT_ATOMS: atom_id res chain seq x y z
N PRO A 1 26.04 13.29 -11.72
CA PRO A 1 24.88 13.17 -12.63
C PRO A 1 23.57 13.43 -11.87
N SER A 2 23.15 14.70 -11.84
CA SER A 2 21.94 15.17 -11.18
C SER A 2 20.70 14.74 -11.97
N ARG A 3 19.90 13.80 -11.42
CA ARG A 3 18.58 13.48 -11.96
C ARG A 3 17.59 14.55 -11.53
N THR A 4 17.13 15.34 -12.49
CA THR A 4 16.05 16.31 -12.35
C THR A 4 14.72 15.58 -12.18
N PHE A 5 14.15 15.62 -10.98
CA PHE A 5 12.73 15.27 -10.76
C PHE A 5 11.87 16.41 -11.34
N HIS A 6 11.41 16.25 -12.57
CA HIS A 6 10.70 17.30 -13.31
C HIS A 6 9.18 17.22 -13.10
N GLY A 7 8.61 18.26 -12.45
CA GLY A 7 7.62 19.11 -13.14
C GLY A 7 6.12 18.80 -13.08
N ASN A 8 5.57 17.90 -12.26
CA ASN A 8 4.11 17.62 -12.26
C ASN A 8 3.37 17.73 -10.90
N ASN A 9 4.05 18.15 -9.83
CA ASN A 9 3.45 18.12 -8.48
C ASN A 9 2.31 19.12 -8.26
N LYS A 10 2.38 20.33 -8.85
CA LYS A 10 1.40 21.40 -8.53
C LYS A 10 -0.04 21.07 -8.96
N LEU A 11 -0.21 20.42 -10.11
CA LEU A 11 -1.54 20.05 -10.61
C LEU A 11 -2.16 18.91 -9.79
N LEU A 12 -1.35 17.92 -9.40
CA LEU A 12 -1.79 16.80 -8.57
C LEU A 12 -2.20 17.27 -7.17
N THR A 13 -1.41 18.15 -6.56
CA THR A 13 -1.73 18.75 -5.25
C THR A 13 -3.05 19.52 -5.28
N SER A 14 -3.30 20.30 -6.34
CA SER A 14 -4.55 21.06 -6.50
C SER A 14 -5.78 20.15 -6.60
N GLN A 15 -5.68 19.07 -7.37
CA GLN A 15 -6.77 18.09 -7.51
C GLN A 15 -7.06 17.33 -6.22
N ILE A 16 -6.01 16.95 -5.48
CA ILE A 16 -6.13 16.28 -4.19
C ILE A 16 -6.82 17.20 -3.17
N ILE A 17 -6.42 18.47 -3.08
CA ILE A 17 -7.03 19.45 -2.18
C ILE A 17 -8.52 19.64 -2.51
N SER A 18 -8.84 19.85 -3.79
CA SER A 18 -10.24 20.02 -4.24
C SER A 18 -11.10 18.78 -3.95
N TYR A 19 -10.53 17.58 -4.06
CA TYR A 19 -11.20 16.33 -3.71
C TYR A 19 -11.53 16.26 -2.21
N TYR A 20 -10.57 16.56 -1.34
CA TYR A 20 -10.80 16.58 0.12
C TYR A 20 -11.78 17.68 0.54
N GLU A 21 -11.70 18.87 -0.06
CA GLU A 21 -12.67 19.94 0.18
C GLU A 21 -14.11 19.52 -0.19
N SER A 22 -14.26 18.77 -1.29
CA SER A 22 -15.56 18.27 -1.73
C SER A 22 -16.13 17.22 -0.78
N ILE A 23 -15.29 16.35 -0.20
CA ILE A 23 -15.69 15.40 0.84
C ILE A 23 -16.09 16.14 2.13
N ASN A 24 -15.27 17.09 2.58
CA ASN A 24 -15.54 17.86 3.80
C ASN A 24 -16.82 18.70 3.70
N GLN A 25 -17.18 19.14 2.49
CA GLN A 25 -18.43 19.85 2.22
C GLN A 25 -19.62 18.90 1.99
N CYS A 26 -19.46 17.58 2.23
CA CYS A 26 -20.45 16.53 1.96
C CYS A 26 -21.00 16.54 0.52
N LYS A 27 -20.24 17.08 -0.44
CA LYS A 27 -20.63 17.13 -1.86
C LYS A 27 -20.35 15.82 -2.59
N LYS A 28 -19.55 14.94 -1.98
CA LYS A 28 -19.20 13.62 -2.50
C LYS A 28 -19.47 12.58 -1.45
N GLU A 29 -20.27 11.57 -1.80
CA GLU A 29 -20.58 10.44 -0.93
C GLU A 29 -19.34 9.55 -0.78
N LEU A 30 -19.09 9.11 0.46
CA LEU A 30 -18.04 8.14 0.77
C LEU A 30 -18.53 6.74 0.42
N PRO A 31 -17.64 5.85 -0.03
CA PRO A 31 -18.02 4.47 -0.25
C PRO A 31 -18.42 3.81 1.08
N GLU A 32 -19.49 3.01 1.05
CA GLU A 32 -19.97 2.25 2.21
C GLU A 32 -18.90 1.28 2.74
N TYR A 33 -18.08 0.71 1.84
CA TYR A 33 -16.98 -0.19 2.14
C TYR A 33 -15.67 0.38 1.60
N PHE A 34 -14.63 0.34 2.43
CA PHE A 34 -13.29 0.71 2.02
C PHE A 34 -12.25 -0.15 2.74
N ASN A 35 -11.25 -0.62 1.99
CA ASN A 35 -10.07 -1.29 2.49
C ASN A 35 -8.86 -0.91 1.64
N PHE A 36 -7.85 -0.31 2.27
CA PHE A 36 -6.67 0.18 1.55
C PHE A 36 -5.91 -0.93 0.80
N ALA A 37 -5.87 -2.14 1.33
CA ALA A 37 -5.15 -3.24 0.72
C ALA A 37 -5.82 -3.74 -0.57
N SER A 38 -7.16 -3.82 -0.61
CA SER A 38 -7.88 -4.21 -1.82
C SER A 38 -8.09 -3.02 -2.78
N ASP A 39 -8.56 -1.90 -2.26
CA ASP A 39 -9.10 -0.82 -3.10
C ASP A 39 -8.02 0.09 -3.65
N VAL A 40 -6.82 0.05 -3.04
CA VAL A 40 -5.66 0.82 -3.51
C VAL A 40 -4.58 -0.14 -4.00
N LEU A 41 -4.01 -0.99 -3.12
CA LEU A 41 -2.84 -1.78 -3.49
C LEU A 41 -3.13 -2.83 -4.57
N ASP A 42 -4.22 -3.57 -4.45
CA ASP A 42 -4.59 -4.57 -5.47
C ASP A 42 -5.02 -3.92 -6.80
N GLU A 43 -5.61 -2.72 -6.77
CA GLU A 43 -5.90 -1.96 -7.99
C GLU A 43 -4.62 -1.52 -8.69
N TRP A 44 -3.61 -1.04 -7.96
CA TRP A 44 -2.31 -0.75 -8.55
C TRP A 44 -1.66 -2.00 -9.14
N ALA A 45 -1.69 -3.13 -8.43
CA ALA A 45 -1.18 -4.40 -8.94
C ALA A 45 -1.91 -4.84 -10.23
N ARG A 46 -3.23 -4.65 -10.30
CA ARG A 46 -4.03 -4.93 -11.50
C ARG A 46 -3.60 -4.04 -12.67
N LEU A 47 -3.46 -2.74 -12.45
CA LEU A 47 -3.05 -1.79 -13.48
C LEU A 47 -1.64 -2.07 -14.03
N GLU A 48 -0.72 -2.53 -13.18
CA GLU A 48 0.60 -3.00 -13.61
C GLU A 48 0.50 -4.26 -14.47
N LYS A 49 -0.28 -5.24 -14.02
CA LYS A 49 -0.48 -6.52 -14.73
C LYS A 49 -1.14 -6.33 -16.10
N ASP A 50 -2.10 -5.41 -16.20
CA ASP A 50 -2.79 -5.08 -17.44
C ASP A 50 -1.92 -4.22 -18.40
N GLY A 51 -0.69 -3.85 -18.00
CA GLY A 51 0.20 -2.99 -18.78
C GLY A 51 -0.27 -1.53 -18.89
N ARG A 52 -1.30 -1.15 -18.11
CA ARG A 52 -1.86 0.21 -18.09
C ARG A 52 -1.00 1.18 -17.29
N LYS A 53 -0.15 0.66 -16.41
CA LYS A 53 0.86 1.39 -15.64
C LYS A 53 2.24 0.72 -15.82
N PRO A 54 3.33 1.50 -15.86
CA PRO A 54 4.67 0.94 -15.85
C PRO A 54 4.93 0.24 -14.51
N ALA A 55 5.65 -0.88 -14.57
CA ALA A 55 6.09 -1.62 -13.39
C ALA A 55 7.10 -0.78 -12.59
N ASN A 56 6.59 -0.02 -11.63
CA ASN A 56 7.39 0.82 -10.75
C ASN A 56 7.51 0.10 -9.40
N PRO A 57 8.67 0.18 -8.72
CA PRO A 57 8.78 -0.37 -7.38
C PRO A 57 7.79 0.34 -6.45
N ALA A 58 6.85 -0.43 -5.90
CA ALA A 58 5.92 0.03 -4.87
C ALA A 58 6.64 0.25 -3.54
N PHE A 59 7.64 -0.58 -3.28
CA PHE A 59 8.46 -0.53 -2.08
C PHE A 59 9.92 -0.75 -2.45
N TRP A 60 10.80 0.06 -1.88
CA TRP A 60 12.24 -0.10 -2.01
C TRP A 60 12.88 0.17 -0.65
N TRP A 61 13.44 -0.89 -0.08
CA TRP A 61 14.23 -0.85 1.14
C TRP A 61 15.70 -1.09 0.82
N VAL A 62 16.55 -0.41 1.56
CA VAL A 62 18.02 -0.52 1.50
C VAL A 62 18.57 -0.50 2.91
N ASN A 63 19.68 -1.21 3.15
CA ASN A 63 20.42 -1.13 4.40
C ASN A 63 21.84 -0.57 4.22
N ASP A 64 22.54 -0.40 5.34
CA ASP A 64 23.89 0.16 5.38
C ASP A 64 24.94 -0.78 4.76
N GLU A 65 24.63 -2.08 4.64
CA GLU A 65 25.49 -3.08 4.01
C GLU A 65 25.29 -3.16 2.48
N GLY A 66 24.35 -2.37 1.93
CA GLY A 66 24.06 -2.31 0.50
C GLY A 66 23.10 -3.39 0.00
N GLU A 67 22.45 -4.14 0.90
CA GLU A 67 21.35 -5.02 0.53
C GLU A 67 20.13 -4.20 0.14
N GLU A 68 19.44 -4.65 -0.91
CA GLU A 68 18.23 -3.99 -1.40
C GLU A 68 17.07 -4.99 -1.51
N VAL A 69 15.90 -4.55 -1.08
CA VAL A 69 14.63 -5.25 -1.32
C VAL A 69 13.74 -4.31 -2.12
N LYS A 70 13.34 -4.75 -3.32
CA LYS A 70 12.40 -4.04 -4.19
C LYS A 70 11.19 -4.93 -4.41
N TRP A 71 10.00 -4.39 -4.16
CA TRP A 71 8.75 -5.05 -4.47
C TRP A 71 7.94 -4.20 -5.44
N SER A 72 7.43 -4.82 -6.51
CA SER A 72 6.33 -4.31 -7.32
C SER A 72 5.01 -4.32 -6.53
N PHE A 73 3.95 -3.71 -7.06
CA PHE A 73 2.64 -3.81 -6.41
C PHE A 73 2.10 -5.25 -6.46
N GLU A 74 2.42 -6.01 -7.50
CA GLU A 74 2.07 -7.43 -7.58
C GLU A 74 2.76 -8.26 -6.49
N GLU A 75 4.07 -8.07 -6.30
CA GLU A 75 4.84 -8.76 -5.26
C GLU A 75 4.34 -8.39 -3.86
N LEU A 76 4.14 -7.10 -3.60
CA LEU A 76 3.58 -6.60 -2.34
C LEU A 76 2.18 -7.18 -2.08
N GLY A 77 1.33 -7.23 -3.11
CA GLY A 77 -0.01 -7.82 -3.04
C GLY A 77 0.03 -9.32 -2.73
N SER A 78 0.96 -10.06 -3.33
CA SER A 78 1.15 -11.50 -3.10
C SER A 78 1.69 -11.80 -1.69
N LEU A 79 2.74 -11.09 -1.27
CA LEU A 79 3.37 -11.27 0.04
C LEU A 79 2.43 -10.88 1.19
N SER A 80 1.69 -9.78 1.04
CA SER A 80 0.71 -9.36 2.05
C SER A 80 -0.46 -10.34 2.19
N ARG A 81 -0.96 -10.94 1.10
CA ARG A 81 -1.98 -12.01 1.16
C ARG A 81 -1.46 -13.26 1.86
N LYS A 82 -0.24 -13.70 1.55
CA LYS A 82 0.39 -14.83 2.26
C LYS A 82 0.52 -14.54 3.75
N THR A 83 0.96 -13.33 4.10
CA THR A 83 1.09 -12.90 5.50
C THR A 83 -0.28 -12.86 6.19
N ALA A 84 -1.32 -12.36 5.52
CA ALA A 84 -2.68 -12.36 6.06
C ALA A 84 -3.20 -13.78 6.35
N ASN A 85 -2.92 -14.74 5.46
CA ASN A 85 -3.26 -16.15 5.71
C ASN A 85 -2.49 -16.73 6.90
N VAL A 86 -1.22 -16.37 7.09
CA VAL A 86 -0.47 -16.79 8.29
C VAL A 86 -1.11 -16.23 9.56
N LEU A 87 -1.50 -14.94 9.55
CA LEU A 87 -2.16 -14.30 10.68
C LEU A 87 -3.49 -14.98 11.03
N SER A 88 -4.33 -15.28 10.04
CA SER A 88 -5.64 -15.88 10.27
C SER A 88 -5.57 -17.38 10.55
N GLU A 89 -4.83 -18.16 9.75
CA GLU A 89 -4.82 -19.63 9.81
C GLU A 89 -3.85 -20.16 10.86
N ALA A 90 -2.59 -19.68 10.84
CA ALA A 90 -1.55 -20.21 11.72
C ALA A 90 -1.58 -19.57 13.10
N CYS A 91 -1.86 -18.27 13.19
CA CYS A 91 -1.98 -17.56 14.47
C CYS A 91 -3.42 -17.55 15.02
N GLY A 92 -4.41 -17.95 14.23
CA GLY A 92 -5.82 -18.01 14.66
C GLY A 92 -6.46 -16.65 14.90
N LEU A 93 -5.92 -15.57 14.34
CA LEU A 93 -6.45 -14.22 14.51
C LEU A 93 -7.78 -14.07 13.77
N GLN A 94 -8.73 -13.42 14.43
CA GLN A 94 -10.04 -13.10 13.91
C GLN A 94 -10.18 -11.62 13.62
N ARG A 95 -11.18 -11.29 12.80
CA ARG A 95 -11.53 -9.91 12.49
C ARG A 95 -11.83 -9.14 13.79
N GLY A 96 -11.17 -7.98 13.96
CA GLY A 96 -11.27 -7.14 15.15
C GLY A 96 -10.26 -7.45 16.26
N ASP A 97 -9.45 -8.50 16.12
CA ASP A 97 -8.34 -8.76 17.04
C ASP A 97 -7.27 -7.67 16.95
N ARG A 98 -6.61 -7.41 18.08
CA ARG A 98 -5.60 -6.35 18.19
C ARG A 98 -4.21 -6.94 18.07
N VAL A 99 -3.47 -6.48 17.07
CA VAL A 99 -2.07 -6.86 16.85
C VAL A 99 -1.16 -5.65 17.13
N ILE A 100 -0.11 -5.86 17.93
CA ILE A 100 0.93 -4.86 18.14
C ILE A 100 2.18 -5.28 17.36
N ALA A 101 2.64 -4.43 16.46
CA ALA A 101 3.85 -4.65 15.68
C ALA A 101 5.04 -3.89 16.29
N VAL A 102 5.99 -4.62 16.87
CA VAL A 102 7.26 -4.05 17.38
C VAL A 102 8.42 -4.62 16.55
N LEU A 103 8.72 -3.97 15.43
CA LEU A 103 9.81 -4.37 14.54
C LEU A 103 10.69 -3.15 14.20
N PRO A 104 11.98 -3.35 13.89
CA PRO A 104 12.83 -2.32 13.31
C PRO A 104 12.35 -1.92 11.91
N ARG A 105 13.10 -1.03 11.22
CA ARG A 105 12.80 -0.59 9.85
C ARG A 105 13.13 -1.68 8.82
N VAL A 106 12.45 -2.82 8.90
CA VAL A 106 12.62 -3.97 8.02
C VAL A 106 11.40 -4.12 7.10
N PRO A 107 11.56 -4.71 5.90
CA PRO A 107 10.47 -4.86 4.93
C PRO A 107 9.21 -5.56 5.48
N GLU A 108 9.38 -6.52 6.39
CA GLU A 108 8.32 -7.29 7.02
C GLU A 108 7.34 -6.42 7.80
N TRP A 109 7.79 -5.28 8.33
CA TRP A 109 6.89 -4.33 9.01
C TRP A 109 5.78 -3.85 8.07
N TRP A 110 6.10 -3.59 6.80
CA TRP A 110 5.10 -3.20 5.80
C TRP A 110 4.17 -4.35 5.44
N LEU A 111 4.70 -5.57 5.29
CA LEU A 111 3.88 -6.75 5.02
C LEU A 111 2.87 -7.01 6.14
N LEU A 112 3.31 -6.90 7.40
CA LEU A 112 2.46 -7.09 8.57
C LEU A 112 1.33 -6.07 8.62
N ASN A 113 1.61 -4.79 8.37
CA ASN A 113 0.59 -3.74 8.37
C ASN A 113 -0.46 -3.95 7.26
N VAL A 114 -0.01 -4.24 6.03
CA VAL A 114 -0.94 -4.50 4.92
C VAL A 114 -1.74 -5.79 5.16
N ALA A 115 -1.11 -6.81 5.73
CA ALA A 115 -1.79 -8.06 6.08
C ALA A 115 -2.88 -7.86 7.14
N CYS A 116 -2.62 -7.06 8.18
CA CYS A 116 -3.64 -6.71 9.17
C CYS A 116 -4.83 -6.00 8.52
N MET A 117 -4.59 -5.05 7.61
CA MET A 117 -5.67 -4.40 6.85
C MET A 117 -6.50 -5.41 6.05
N ARG A 118 -5.89 -6.45 5.49
CA ARG A 118 -6.60 -7.51 4.75
C ARG A 118 -7.40 -8.44 5.66
N ALA A 119 -6.87 -8.79 6.82
CA ALA A 119 -7.44 -9.78 7.73
C ALA A 119 -8.65 -9.25 8.52
N GLY A 120 -8.79 -7.93 8.64
CA GLY A 120 -10.01 -7.27 9.13
C GLY A 120 -9.84 -6.60 10.47
#